data_AF-A0A3P3Z7G3-F1
#
_entry.id   AF-A0A3P3Z7G3-F1
#
_cell.length_a   1.000
_cell.length_b   1.000
_cell.length_c   1.000
_cell.angle_alpha   90.00
_cell.angle_beta   90.00
_cell.angle_gamma   90.00
#
_symmetry.space_group_name_H-M   'P 1'
#
loop_
_entity.id
_entity.type
_entity.pdbx_description
1 polymer ?
#
loop_
_entity_poly.entity_id
_entity_poly.type
_entity_poly.pdbx_seq_one_letter_code
_entity_poly.pdbx_strand_id
1 'polypeptide(L)'
;MKITVNVELEHSELYKAPHLQQTVSELDSNAVVRFKTDTGFLAQRIKDAVKTKQYDAIVSELVRRLSYPASFADSLEVMCSIALFSKGRVDSGESVAPFVEVLTRLPEEARTQAKEAIVQRAMAFLSKPRRLDCSRAPLIGYAETLAMMTRKDLLNIRSAVNTLVQMIEGDTTRAAGMTCLGKLVEVAYEAVRNCDTATLNVLRGAVRFAQMNDTFLYDVEYIMEALGWSPYKPALSLRRSSSHHEYPILSLAYCGGANHREVVVSSSSDGTIGTWDGVGVLLQNVLLSRHYASCLDITNRGHTLIVGAVGRYASIPPAVIFYSEDGNRKAQWQECGGTEPDDAQFISSLKCLKTHPGLGTVWAYKRRTRTPS
;
A
#
# COMPACT_ATOMS: atom_id res chain seq x y z
N MET A 1 6.52 -38.21 -46.49
CA MET A 1 6.27 -38.66 -45.10
C MET A 1 6.95 -37.68 -44.17
N LYS A 2 6.28 -37.17 -43.13
CA LYS A 2 6.86 -36.21 -42.17
C LYS A 2 7.20 -36.93 -40.87
N ILE A 3 8.48 -37.01 -40.52
CA ILE A 3 8.95 -37.63 -39.28
C ILE A 3 9.28 -36.50 -38.30
N THR A 4 8.78 -36.58 -37.07
CA THR A 4 9.09 -35.63 -35.99
C THR A 4 9.79 -36.39 -34.88
N VAL A 5 10.99 -35.94 -34.51
CA VAL A 5 11.80 -36.50 -33.43
C VAL A 5 11.90 -35.47 -32.32
N ASN A 6 11.43 -35.81 -31.12
CA ASN A 6 11.56 -34.94 -29.95
C ASN A 6 12.77 -35.41 -29.15
N VAL A 7 13.76 -34.54 -29.01
CA VAL A 7 14.93 -34.76 -28.16
C VAL A 7 14.80 -33.85 -26.95
N GLU A 8 14.62 -34.45 -25.78
CA GLU A 8 14.63 -33.72 -24.52
C GLU A 8 16.07 -33.55 -24.07
N LEU A 9 16.49 -32.30 -23.91
CA LEU A 9 17.79 -31.96 -23.36
C LEU A 9 17.61 -31.59 -21.90
N GLU A 10 18.35 -32.27 -21.03
CA GLU A 10 18.47 -31.79 -19.66
C GLU A 10 19.13 -30.41 -19.66
N HIS A 11 18.87 -29.65 -18.58
CA HIS A 11 19.41 -28.30 -18.46
C HIS A 11 20.96 -28.26 -18.53
N SER A 12 21.62 -29.30 -18.03
CA SER A 12 23.06 -29.49 -18.11
C SER A 12 23.57 -29.66 -19.54
N GLU A 13 22.71 -30.03 -20.49
CA GLU A 13 23.07 -30.41 -21.86
C GLU A 13 22.71 -29.35 -22.90
N LEU A 14 22.15 -28.20 -22.48
CA LEU A 14 21.77 -27.11 -23.39
C LEU A 14 22.93 -26.63 -24.28
N TYR A 15 24.18 -26.73 -23.81
CA TYR A 15 25.36 -26.38 -24.62
C TYR A 15 25.60 -27.33 -25.81
N LYS A 16 25.00 -28.53 -25.81
CA LYS A 16 25.08 -29.51 -26.92
C LYS A 16 24.06 -29.22 -28.02
N ALA A 17 23.14 -28.28 -27.80
CA ALA A 17 22.10 -27.91 -28.75
C ALA A 17 22.63 -27.51 -30.15
N PRO A 18 23.70 -26.69 -30.29
CA PRO A 18 24.26 -26.36 -31.62
C PRO A 18 24.77 -27.60 -32.35
N HIS A 19 25.40 -28.53 -31.62
CA HIS A 19 25.90 -29.77 -32.18
C HIS A 19 24.76 -30.67 -32.66
N LEU A 20 23.70 -30.83 -31.86
CA LEU A 20 22.49 -31.55 -32.29
C LEU A 20 21.86 -30.92 -33.54
N GLN A 21 21.80 -29.59 -33.59
CA GLN A 21 21.29 -28.90 -34.77
C GLN A 21 22.14 -29.20 -36.01
N GLN A 22 23.46 -29.12 -35.88
CA GLN A 22 24.40 -29.45 -36.94
C GLN A 22 24.24 -30.90 -37.40
N THR A 23 24.21 -31.87 -36.47
CA THR A 23 24.07 -33.30 -36.79
C THR A 23 22.75 -33.59 -37.52
N VAL A 24 21.66 -32.96 -37.13
CA VAL A 24 20.37 -33.13 -37.82
C VAL A 24 20.39 -32.49 -39.20
N SER A 25 21.03 -31.34 -39.37
CA SER A 25 21.21 -30.70 -40.68
C SER A 25 22.14 -31.47 -41.61
N GLU A 26 23.13 -32.19 -41.09
CA GLU A 26 24.01 -33.09 -41.86
C GLU A 26 23.26 -34.36 -42.33
N LEU A 27 22.29 -34.84 -41.54
CA LEU A 27 21.44 -35.98 -41.92
C LEU A 27 20.46 -35.63 -43.06
N ASP A 28 19.86 -34.45 -43.04
CA ASP A 28 19.03 -33.93 -44.12
C ASP A 28 19.03 -32.40 -44.13
N SER A 29 19.45 -31.82 -45.25
CA SER A 29 19.45 -30.36 -45.46
C SER A 29 18.06 -29.70 -45.33
N ASN A 30 16.98 -30.47 -45.46
CA ASN A 30 15.61 -30.00 -45.28
C ASN A 30 15.08 -30.21 -43.86
N ALA A 31 15.87 -30.82 -42.96
CA ALA A 31 15.45 -31.04 -41.58
C ALA A 31 15.37 -29.71 -40.81
N VAL A 32 14.19 -29.43 -40.24
CA VAL A 32 13.95 -28.22 -39.45
C VAL A 32 14.10 -28.56 -37.98
N VAL A 33 15.17 -28.06 -37.36
CA VAL A 33 15.40 -28.16 -35.92
C VAL A 33 14.71 -26.99 -35.21
N ARG A 34 13.84 -27.29 -34.26
CA ARG A 34 13.17 -26.28 -33.43
C ARG A 34 13.48 -26.57 -31.96
N PHE A 35 14.10 -25.61 -31.30
CA PHE A 35 14.22 -25.64 -29.86
C PHE A 35 12.92 -25.12 -29.25
N LYS A 36 12.37 -25.87 -28.30
CA LYS A 36 11.20 -25.47 -27.54
C LYS A 36 11.54 -25.56 -26.07
N THR A 37 11.37 -24.47 -25.36
CA THR A 37 11.55 -24.46 -23.92
C THR A 37 10.30 -25.06 -23.26
N ASP A 38 10.45 -25.94 -22.28
CA ASP A 38 9.33 -26.28 -21.40
C ASP A 38 9.02 -25.08 -20.49
N THR A 39 8.13 -24.22 -21.01
CA THR A 39 7.68 -23.01 -20.32
C THR A 39 6.86 -23.32 -19.08
N GLY A 40 6.15 -24.46 -19.06
CA GLY A 40 5.33 -24.88 -17.92
C GLY A 40 6.18 -25.28 -16.73
N PHE A 41 7.20 -26.11 -16.97
CA PHE A 41 8.18 -26.49 -15.96
C PHE A 41 8.96 -25.29 -15.44
N LEU A 42 9.46 -24.42 -16.33
CA LEU A 42 10.18 -23.20 -15.91
C LEU A 42 9.29 -22.28 -15.07
N ALA A 43 8.04 -22.08 -15.47
CA ALA A 43 7.08 -21.26 -14.72
C ALA A 43 6.83 -21.84 -13.32
N GLN A 44 6.68 -23.16 -13.20
CA GLN A 44 6.49 -23.80 -11.91
C GLN A 44 7.73 -23.65 -11.02
N ARG A 45 8.93 -23.83 -11.56
CA ARG A 45 10.18 -23.62 -10.82
C ARG A 45 10.34 -22.18 -10.31
N ILE A 46 9.97 -21.18 -11.10
CA ILE A 46 9.97 -19.78 -10.65
C ILE A 46 8.99 -19.60 -9.49
N LYS A 47 7.76 -20.13 -9.61
CA LYS A 47 6.76 -20.05 -8.53
C LYS A 47 7.23 -20.72 -7.25
N ASP A 48 7.83 -21.90 -7.36
CA ASP A 48 8.37 -22.63 -6.22
C ASP A 48 9.50 -21.85 -5.57
N ALA A 49 10.41 -21.28 -6.35
CA ALA A 49 11.49 -20.43 -5.84
C ALA A 49 10.98 -19.17 -5.12
N VAL A 50 9.93 -18.52 -5.63
CA VAL A 50 9.27 -17.39 -4.95
C VAL A 50 8.64 -17.85 -3.63
N LYS A 51 7.96 -18.98 -3.64
CA LYS A 51 7.29 -19.53 -2.44
C LYS A 51 8.28 -19.95 -1.35
N THR A 52 9.40 -20.57 -1.73
CA THR A 52 10.44 -21.04 -0.79
C THR A 52 11.50 -19.99 -0.50
N LYS A 53 11.50 -18.85 -1.21
CA LYS A 53 12.51 -17.79 -1.18
C LYS A 53 13.92 -18.28 -1.53
N GLN A 54 14.03 -19.36 -2.30
CA GLN A 54 15.29 -19.94 -2.76
C GLN A 54 15.55 -19.58 -4.22
N TYR A 55 16.24 -18.46 -4.44
CA TYR A 55 16.40 -17.88 -5.78
C TYR A 55 17.64 -18.34 -6.55
N ASP A 56 18.70 -18.80 -5.87
CA ASP A 56 20.03 -19.00 -6.51
C ASP A 56 20.00 -19.99 -7.67
N ALA A 57 19.28 -21.11 -7.49
CA ALA A 57 19.16 -22.14 -8.50
C ALA A 57 18.41 -21.64 -9.74
N ILE A 58 17.29 -20.93 -9.54
CA ILE A 58 16.48 -20.42 -10.65
C ILE A 58 17.13 -19.23 -11.34
N VAL A 59 17.81 -18.34 -10.60
CA VAL A 59 18.58 -17.23 -11.17
C VAL A 59 19.69 -17.77 -12.06
N SER A 60 20.44 -18.77 -11.59
CA SER A 60 21.53 -19.38 -12.37
C SER A 60 21.01 -20.10 -13.61
N GLU A 61 19.86 -20.77 -13.53
CA GLU A 61 19.19 -21.37 -14.68
C GLU A 61 18.72 -20.31 -15.69
N LEU A 62 18.08 -19.24 -15.23
CA LEU A 62 17.60 -18.14 -16.09
C LEU A 62 18.75 -17.45 -16.81
N VAL A 63 19.89 -17.21 -16.13
CA VAL A 63 21.10 -16.67 -16.77
C VAL A 63 21.55 -17.56 -17.92
N ARG A 64 21.63 -18.88 -17.72
CA ARG A 64 22.06 -19.81 -18.78
C ARG A 64 21.07 -19.84 -19.94
N ARG A 65 19.76 -19.94 -19.66
CA ARG A 65 18.73 -19.99 -20.70
C ARG A 65 18.67 -18.68 -21.52
N LEU A 66 18.71 -17.53 -20.85
CA LEU A 66 18.75 -16.23 -21.51
C LEU A 66 20.09 -15.89 -22.15
N SER A 67 21.14 -16.68 -21.92
CA SER A 67 22.40 -16.56 -22.67
C SER A 67 22.38 -17.36 -23.98
N TYR A 68 21.35 -18.18 -24.22
CA TYR A 68 21.26 -19.05 -25.39
C TYR A 68 20.14 -18.58 -26.34
N PRO A 69 20.45 -18.21 -27.60
CA PRO A 69 19.47 -17.62 -28.52
C PRO A 69 18.20 -18.47 -28.71
N ALA A 70 18.35 -19.81 -28.72
CA ALA A 70 17.23 -20.70 -29.02
C ALA A 70 16.20 -20.82 -27.88
N SER A 71 16.57 -20.50 -26.64
CA SER A 71 15.66 -20.50 -25.48
C SER A 71 15.40 -19.10 -24.92
N PHE A 72 16.04 -18.07 -25.50
CA PHE A 72 15.95 -16.68 -25.06
C PHE A 72 14.51 -16.18 -24.98
N ALA A 73 13.77 -16.23 -26.09
CA ALA A 73 12.45 -15.62 -26.20
C ALA A 73 11.44 -16.26 -25.23
N ASP A 74 11.37 -17.60 -25.21
CA ASP A 74 10.48 -18.35 -24.32
C ASP A 74 10.83 -18.11 -22.85
N SER A 75 12.12 -18.12 -22.50
CA SER A 75 12.56 -17.95 -21.12
C SER A 75 12.32 -16.53 -20.63
N LEU A 76 12.52 -15.53 -21.50
CA LEU A 76 12.22 -14.14 -21.18
C LEU A 76 10.72 -13.92 -20.99
N GLU A 77 9.88 -14.57 -21.80
CA GLU A 77 8.42 -14.50 -21.67
C GLU A 77 7.95 -15.04 -20.31
N VAL A 78 8.47 -16.22 -19.93
CA VAL A 78 8.15 -16.84 -18.65
C VAL A 78 8.65 -15.98 -17.48
N MET A 79 9.88 -15.46 -17.57
CA MET A 79 10.42 -14.57 -16.54
C MET A 79 9.59 -13.28 -16.42
N CYS A 80 9.19 -12.66 -17.52
CA CYS A 80 8.35 -11.46 -17.51
C CYS A 80 6.98 -11.72 -16.87
N SER A 81 6.31 -12.80 -17.26
CA SER A 81 4.93 -13.09 -16.84
C SER A 81 4.83 -13.63 -15.41
N ILE A 82 5.76 -14.51 -15.00
CA ILE A 82 5.67 -15.23 -13.72
C ILE A 82 6.50 -14.56 -12.61
N ALA A 83 7.54 -13.81 -12.97
CA ALA A 83 8.37 -13.10 -12.00
C ALA A 83 8.18 -11.58 -12.07
N LEU A 84 8.65 -10.92 -13.13
CA LEU A 84 8.78 -9.45 -13.15
C LEU A 84 7.42 -8.75 -12.98
N PHE A 85 6.44 -9.10 -13.83
CA PHE A 85 5.13 -8.45 -13.90
C PHE A 85 4.02 -9.27 -13.22
N SER A 86 4.40 -10.24 -12.39
CA SER A 86 3.46 -11.16 -11.76
C SER A 86 2.62 -10.47 -10.70
N LYS A 87 1.29 -10.48 -10.89
CA LYS A 87 0.34 -10.03 -9.87
C LYS A 87 0.45 -10.85 -8.60
N GLY A 88 0.58 -12.18 -8.72
CA GLY A 88 0.69 -13.06 -7.55
C GLY A 88 1.90 -12.75 -6.68
N ARG A 89 3.03 -12.40 -7.29
CA ARG A 89 4.25 -11.96 -6.57
C ARG A 89 4.01 -10.64 -5.83
N VAL A 90 3.39 -9.68 -6.51
CA VAL A 90 3.10 -8.36 -5.93
C VAL A 90 2.13 -8.49 -4.76
N ASP A 91 1.06 -9.27 -4.91
CA ASP A 91 0.05 -9.50 -3.88
C ASP A 91 0.64 -10.20 -2.64
N SER A 92 1.67 -11.06 -2.82
CA SER A 92 2.40 -11.70 -1.72
C SER A 92 3.53 -10.85 -1.14
N GLY A 93 3.79 -9.65 -1.68
CA GLY A 93 4.86 -8.75 -1.22
C GLY A 93 6.28 -9.28 -1.49
N GLU A 94 6.45 -10.22 -2.42
CA GLU A 94 7.75 -10.82 -2.71
C GLU A 94 8.57 -9.93 -3.65
N SER A 95 9.88 -9.84 -3.43
CA SER A 95 10.76 -8.89 -4.15
C SER A 95 11.00 -9.27 -5.61
N VAL A 96 11.03 -8.29 -6.51
CA VAL A 96 11.47 -8.48 -7.91
C VAL A 96 13.00 -8.54 -8.06
N ALA A 97 13.76 -8.15 -7.03
CA ALA A 97 15.21 -7.97 -7.11
C ALA A 97 16.00 -9.20 -7.62
N PRO A 98 15.72 -10.44 -7.19
CA PRO A 98 16.47 -11.62 -7.66
C PRO A 98 16.35 -11.83 -9.18
N PHE A 99 15.21 -11.49 -9.76
CA PHE A 99 14.97 -11.66 -11.20
C PHE A 99 15.57 -10.54 -12.04
N VAL A 100 15.69 -9.33 -11.48
CA VAL A 100 16.46 -8.26 -12.12
C VAL A 100 17.97 -8.55 -12.05
N GLU A 101 18.45 -9.23 -11.00
CA GLU A 101 19.84 -9.69 -10.89
C GLU A 101 20.24 -10.73 -11.96
N VAL A 102 19.26 -11.37 -12.61
CA VAL A 102 19.55 -12.18 -13.81
C VAL A 102 20.19 -11.31 -14.88
N LEU A 103 19.67 -10.09 -15.11
CA LEU A 103 20.11 -9.20 -16.19
C LEU A 103 21.54 -8.70 -15.99
N THR A 104 21.97 -8.46 -14.75
CA THR A 104 23.34 -8.02 -14.43
C THR A 104 24.38 -9.10 -14.72
N ARG A 105 23.95 -10.37 -14.71
CA ARG A 105 24.79 -11.57 -14.94
C ARG A 105 24.79 -12.07 -16.39
N LEU A 106 23.99 -11.47 -17.27
CA LEU A 106 23.93 -11.86 -18.68
C LEU A 106 25.15 -11.35 -19.47
N PRO A 107 25.56 -12.06 -20.53
CA PRO A 107 26.44 -11.52 -21.57
C PRO A 107 25.87 -10.21 -22.16
N GLU A 108 26.75 -9.33 -22.63
CA GLU A 108 26.38 -7.95 -23.00
C GLU A 108 25.27 -7.86 -24.07
N GLU A 109 25.34 -8.70 -25.11
CA GLU A 109 24.31 -8.77 -26.16
C GLU A 109 22.95 -9.20 -25.59
N ALA A 110 22.92 -10.33 -24.88
CA ALA A 110 21.71 -10.86 -24.25
C ALA A 110 21.12 -9.90 -23.21
N ARG A 111 21.98 -9.22 -22.44
CA ARG A 111 21.58 -8.19 -21.46
C ARG A 111 20.89 -7.02 -22.14
N THR A 112 21.47 -6.53 -23.24
CA THR A 112 20.91 -5.40 -23.99
C THR A 112 19.56 -5.76 -24.58
N GLN A 113 19.47 -6.92 -25.24
CA GLN A 113 18.23 -7.44 -25.80
C GLN A 113 17.13 -7.65 -24.74
N ALA A 114 17.48 -8.25 -23.59
CA ALA A 114 16.53 -8.50 -22.51
C ALA A 114 16.05 -7.18 -21.87
N LYS A 115 16.96 -6.24 -21.63
CA LYS A 115 16.64 -4.90 -21.11
C LYS A 115 15.64 -4.20 -22.02
N GLU A 116 15.91 -4.13 -23.31
CA GLU A 116 15.04 -3.46 -24.28
C GLU A 116 13.65 -4.10 -24.34
N ALA A 117 13.58 -5.42 -24.42
CA ALA A 117 12.32 -6.15 -24.46
C ALA A 117 11.48 -5.97 -23.18
N ILE A 118 12.12 -5.98 -22.00
CA ILE A 118 11.44 -5.74 -20.70
C ILE A 118 10.90 -4.31 -20.64
N VAL A 119 11.72 -3.32 -20.98
CA VAL A 119 11.31 -1.90 -20.99
C VAL A 119 10.18 -1.68 -21.98
N GLN A 120 10.29 -2.20 -23.20
CA GLN A 120 9.26 -2.08 -24.23
C GLN A 120 7.93 -2.66 -23.75
N ARG A 121 7.94 -3.85 -23.15
CA ARG A 121 6.74 -4.49 -22.59
C ARG A 121 6.14 -3.68 -21.44
N ALA A 122 6.98 -3.18 -20.52
CA ALA A 122 6.53 -2.36 -19.42
C ALA A 122 5.90 -1.05 -19.92
N MET A 123 6.55 -0.34 -20.84
CA MET A 123 6.04 0.91 -21.38
C MET A 123 4.80 0.71 -22.25
N ALA A 124 4.71 -0.38 -23.02
CA ALA A 124 3.51 -0.74 -23.78
C ALA A 124 2.30 -0.99 -22.86
N PHE A 125 2.53 -1.52 -21.65
CA PHE A 125 1.48 -1.64 -20.65
C PHE A 125 1.18 -0.30 -19.98
N LEU A 126 2.19 0.38 -19.44
CA LEU A 126 2.04 1.59 -18.63
C LEU A 126 1.47 2.77 -19.42
N SER A 127 1.77 2.89 -20.71
CA SER A 127 1.29 3.99 -21.57
C SER A 127 -0.16 3.84 -22.04
N LYS A 128 -0.86 2.75 -21.70
CA LYS A 128 -2.27 2.58 -22.07
C LYS A 128 -3.14 3.69 -21.44
N PRO A 129 -4.06 4.31 -22.18
CA PRO A 129 -4.98 5.30 -21.62
C PRO A 129 -5.81 4.74 -20.47
N ARG A 130 -5.87 5.46 -19.34
CA ARG A 130 -6.63 5.09 -18.15
C ARG A 130 -7.26 6.33 -17.51
N ARG A 131 -8.29 6.11 -16.70
CA ARG A 131 -8.84 7.14 -15.81
C ARG A 131 -7.85 7.46 -14.69
N LEU A 132 -7.91 8.69 -14.17
CA LEU A 132 -7.06 9.14 -13.06
C LEU A 132 -7.24 8.29 -11.79
N ASP A 133 -8.46 7.82 -11.53
CA ASP A 133 -8.86 7.00 -10.37
C ASP A 133 -8.71 5.49 -10.58
N CYS A 134 -8.02 5.05 -11.64
CA CYS A 134 -7.87 3.61 -11.90
C CYS A 134 -7.10 2.90 -10.76
N SER A 135 -7.42 1.62 -10.54
CA SER A 135 -6.67 0.79 -9.58
C SER A 135 -5.16 0.81 -9.89
N ARG A 136 -4.34 1.02 -8.86
CA ARG A 136 -2.88 1.01 -8.96
C ARG A 136 -2.29 -0.39 -8.95
N ALA A 137 -2.99 -1.36 -8.36
CA ALA A 137 -2.54 -2.75 -8.21
C ALA A 137 -1.93 -3.37 -9.48
N PRO A 138 -2.55 -3.31 -10.68
CA PRO A 138 -1.98 -3.89 -11.89
C PRO A 138 -0.74 -3.15 -12.43
N LEU A 139 -0.47 -1.93 -11.95
CA LEU A 139 0.67 -1.11 -12.39
C LEU A 139 1.93 -1.40 -11.58
N ILE A 140 1.76 -1.85 -10.32
CA ILE A 140 2.85 -1.99 -9.33
C ILE A 140 3.96 -2.92 -9.83
N GLY A 141 3.64 -4.10 -10.39
CA GLY A 141 4.68 -5.03 -10.85
C GLY A 141 5.58 -4.45 -11.94
N TYR A 142 4.99 -3.66 -12.85
CA TYR A 142 5.73 -2.96 -13.91
C TYR A 142 6.56 -1.80 -13.33
N ALA A 143 5.96 -1.00 -12.46
CA ALA A 143 6.60 0.12 -11.78
C ALA A 143 7.81 -0.33 -10.95
N GLU A 144 7.65 -1.37 -10.14
CA GLU A 144 8.70 -1.95 -9.30
C GLU A 144 9.84 -2.52 -10.15
N THR A 145 9.52 -3.19 -11.27
CA THR A 145 10.54 -3.72 -12.20
C THR A 145 11.41 -2.59 -12.76
N LEU A 146 10.81 -1.52 -13.28
CA LEU A 146 11.55 -0.38 -13.84
C LEU A 146 12.37 0.34 -12.75
N ALA A 147 11.81 0.50 -11.55
CA ALA A 147 12.52 1.10 -10.42
C ALA A 147 13.72 0.24 -10.00
N MET A 148 13.56 -1.08 -9.94
CA MET A 148 14.64 -2.02 -9.61
C MET A 148 15.73 -2.02 -10.69
N MET A 149 15.36 -1.98 -11.97
CA MET A 149 16.32 -1.87 -13.07
C MET A 149 17.09 -0.55 -13.01
N THR A 150 16.43 0.55 -12.64
CA THR A 150 17.10 1.85 -12.41
C THR A 150 18.09 1.77 -11.25
N ARG A 151 17.69 1.15 -10.12
CA ARG A 151 18.56 0.93 -8.96
C ARG A 151 19.81 0.09 -9.27
N LYS A 152 19.72 -0.80 -10.25
CA LYS A 152 20.82 -1.68 -10.71
C LYS A 152 21.61 -1.08 -11.87
N ASP A 153 21.45 0.22 -12.14
CA ASP A 153 22.10 0.96 -13.23
C ASP A 153 21.85 0.36 -14.64
N LEU A 154 20.80 -0.45 -14.79
CA LEU A 154 20.39 -0.98 -16.09
C LEU A 154 19.63 0.09 -16.91
N LEU A 155 19.00 1.05 -16.23
CA LEU A 155 18.31 2.17 -16.84
C LEU A 155 18.93 3.49 -16.39
N ASN A 156 19.08 4.42 -17.33
CA ASN A 156 19.54 5.76 -17.03
C ASN A 156 18.44 6.52 -16.25
N ILE A 157 18.77 6.98 -15.04
CA ILE A 157 17.83 7.67 -14.16
C ILE A 157 17.23 8.93 -14.80
N ARG A 158 18.02 9.71 -15.55
CA ARG A 158 17.53 10.94 -16.20
C ARG A 158 16.47 10.61 -17.26
N SER A 159 16.71 9.60 -18.08
CA SER A 159 15.72 9.13 -19.07
C SER A 159 14.47 8.57 -18.41
N ALA A 160 14.61 7.83 -17.30
CA ALA A 160 13.48 7.32 -16.54
C ALA A 160 12.64 8.47 -15.96
N VAL A 161 13.26 9.45 -15.29
CA VAL A 161 12.58 10.62 -14.74
C VAL A 161 11.87 11.43 -15.81
N ASN A 162 12.52 11.70 -16.95
CA ASN A 162 11.90 12.45 -18.05
C ASN A 162 10.65 11.73 -18.60
N THR A 163 10.71 10.41 -18.73
CA THR A 163 9.55 9.61 -19.15
C THR A 163 8.41 9.71 -18.13
N LEU A 164 8.73 9.66 -16.84
CA LEU A 164 7.72 9.79 -15.79
C LEU A 164 7.09 11.18 -15.74
N VAL A 165 7.87 12.25 -15.93
CA VAL A 165 7.37 13.62 -16.04
C VAL A 165 6.32 13.70 -17.15
N GLN A 166 6.65 13.22 -18.35
CA GLN A 166 5.71 13.21 -19.49
C GLN A 166 4.43 12.42 -19.17
N MET A 167 4.58 11.25 -18.53
CA MET A 167 3.43 10.44 -18.13
C MET A 167 2.54 11.12 -17.09
N ILE A 168 3.14 11.82 -16.11
CA ILE A 168 2.44 12.55 -15.05
C ILE A 168 1.68 13.76 -15.63
N GLU A 169 2.28 14.45 -16.60
CA GLU A 169 1.64 15.58 -17.27
C GLU A 169 0.44 15.13 -18.13
N GLY A 170 0.49 13.92 -18.72
CA GLY A 170 -0.60 13.38 -19.54
C GLY A 170 -1.85 12.92 -18.76
N ASP A 171 -3.03 13.44 -19.11
CA ASP A 171 -4.31 13.15 -18.43
C ASP A 171 -4.69 11.66 -18.40
N THR A 172 -4.28 10.88 -19.40
CA THR A 172 -4.63 9.46 -19.52
C THR A 172 -3.55 8.51 -19.01
N THR A 173 -2.37 9.03 -18.66
CA THR A 173 -1.21 8.25 -18.19
C THR A 173 -0.77 8.64 -16.78
N ARG A 174 -1.27 9.74 -16.22
CA ARG A 174 -0.88 10.29 -14.91
C ARG A 174 -0.95 9.28 -13.78
N ALA A 175 -2.01 8.47 -13.76
CA ALA A 175 -2.17 7.33 -12.87
C ALA A 175 -0.94 6.40 -12.82
N ALA A 176 -0.46 6.00 -13.99
CA ALA A 176 0.72 5.15 -14.13
C ALA A 176 2.01 5.91 -13.83
N GLY A 177 2.14 7.16 -14.30
CA GLY A 177 3.28 8.01 -14.00
C GLY A 177 3.51 8.19 -12.50
N MET A 178 2.46 8.53 -11.74
CA MET A 178 2.52 8.70 -10.28
C MET A 178 2.85 7.38 -9.56
N THR A 179 2.26 6.26 -9.99
CA THR A 179 2.57 4.94 -9.40
C THR A 179 4.03 4.56 -9.64
N CYS A 180 4.53 4.77 -10.86
CA CYS A 180 5.91 4.51 -11.20
C CYS A 180 6.87 5.42 -10.43
N LEU A 181 6.54 6.70 -10.26
CA LEU A 181 7.35 7.62 -9.47
C LEU A 181 7.39 7.22 -7.99
N GLY A 182 6.24 6.87 -7.40
CA GLY A 182 6.17 6.36 -6.02
C GLY A 182 7.10 5.16 -5.81
N LYS A 183 7.05 4.17 -6.72
CA LYS A 183 7.96 3.01 -6.66
C LYS A 183 9.41 3.35 -6.98
N LEU A 184 9.67 4.31 -7.86
CA LEU A 184 11.02 4.77 -8.15
C LEU A 184 11.68 5.39 -6.91
N VAL A 185 10.94 6.23 -6.18
CA VAL A 185 11.41 6.85 -4.94
C VAL A 185 11.56 5.83 -3.82
N GLU A 186 10.66 4.85 -3.70
CA GLU A 186 10.75 3.77 -2.71
C GLU A 186 11.97 2.86 -2.92
N VAL A 187 12.21 2.45 -4.17
CA VAL A 187 13.22 1.42 -4.49
C VAL A 187 14.57 2.03 -4.83
N ALA A 188 14.59 3.11 -5.62
CA ALA A 188 15.78 3.74 -6.19
C ALA A 188 16.01 5.16 -5.65
N TYR A 189 15.66 5.40 -4.38
CA TYR A 189 15.77 6.70 -3.71
C TYR A 189 17.09 7.43 -3.97
N GLU A 190 18.22 6.76 -3.74
CA GLU A 190 19.55 7.36 -3.88
C GLU A 190 19.83 7.79 -5.33
N ALA A 191 19.38 7.01 -6.32
CA ALA A 191 19.53 7.37 -7.72
C ALA A 191 18.71 8.63 -8.05
N VAL A 192 17.48 8.72 -7.54
CA VAL A 192 16.63 9.91 -7.72
C VAL A 192 17.23 11.12 -7.03
N ARG A 193 17.64 11.00 -5.77
CA ARG A 193 18.20 12.10 -4.96
C ARG A 193 19.47 12.70 -5.57
N ASN A 194 20.28 11.88 -6.24
CA ASN A 194 21.53 12.29 -6.87
C ASN A 194 21.37 12.87 -8.28
N CYS A 195 20.14 13.02 -8.78
CA CYS A 195 19.88 13.76 -10.01
C CYS A 195 20.32 15.22 -9.90
N ASP A 196 20.67 15.82 -11.04
CA ASP A 196 20.97 17.25 -11.10
C ASP A 196 19.75 18.10 -10.73
N THR A 197 20.01 19.32 -10.25
CA THR A 197 18.98 20.23 -9.75
C THR A 197 17.92 20.57 -10.80
N ALA A 198 18.31 20.65 -12.08
CA ALA A 198 17.37 20.91 -13.17
C ALA A 198 16.37 19.76 -13.31
N THR A 199 16.85 18.51 -13.35
CA THR A 199 16.01 17.31 -13.42
C THR A 199 15.06 17.21 -12.21
N LEU A 200 15.57 17.47 -10.99
CA LEU A 200 14.75 17.45 -9.78
C LEU A 200 13.69 18.55 -9.77
N ASN A 201 13.98 19.74 -10.30
CA ASN A 201 13.02 20.84 -10.38
C ASN A 201 11.89 20.54 -11.36
N VAL A 202 12.20 19.94 -12.52
CA VAL A 202 11.18 19.50 -13.49
C VAL A 202 10.29 18.43 -12.86
N LEU A 203 10.88 17.44 -12.20
CA LEU A 203 10.13 16.39 -11.51
C LEU A 203 9.22 16.95 -10.41
N ARG A 204 9.73 17.89 -9.60
CA ARG A 204 8.94 18.59 -8.58
C ARG A 204 7.77 19.38 -9.20
N GLY A 205 7.99 20.00 -10.35
CA GLY A 205 6.95 20.68 -11.12
C GLY A 205 5.82 19.72 -11.51
N ALA A 206 6.16 18.56 -12.07
CA ALA A 206 5.19 17.53 -12.45
C ALA A 206 4.38 16.99 -11.25
N VAL A 207 5.04 16.74 -10.11
CA VAL A 207 4.36 16.31 -8.87
C VAL A 207 3.38 17.37 -8.36
N ARG A 208 3.77 18.65 -8.38
CA ARG A 208 2.87 19.76 -8.02
C ARG A 208 1.70 19.91 -8.99
N PHE A 209 1.92 19.66 -10.27
CA PHE A 209 0.85 19.62 -11.25
C PHE A 209 -0.16 18.50 -10.94
N ALA A 210 0.31 17.31 -10.57
CA ALA A 210 -0.55 16.21 -10.13
C ALA A 210 -1.36 16.54 -8.86
N GLN A 211 -0.81 17.36 -7.96
CA GLN A 211 -1.47 17.82 -6.72
C GLN A 211 -2.78 18.58 -6.98
N MET A 212 -2.97 19.16 -8.17
CA MET A 212 -4.23 19.85 -8.53
C MET A 212 -5.43 18.88 -8.61
N ASN A 213 -5.19 17.57 -8.60
CA ASN A 213 -6.23 16.54 -8.61
C ASN A 213 -6.22 15.77 -7.27
N ASP A 214 -7.30 15.87 -6.51
CA ASP A 214 -7.43 15.24 -5.18
C ASP A 214 -7.18 13.72 -5.18
N THR A 215 -7.38 13.06 -6.32
CA THR A 215 -7.10 11.63 -6.52
C THR A 215 -5.66 11.23 -6.20
N PHE A 216 -4.70 12.16 -6.28
CA PHE A 216 -3.28 11.89 -6.09
C PHE A 216 -2.71 12.41 -4.77
N LEU A 217 -3.52 12.95 -3.86
CA LEU A 217 -3.03 13.58 -2.63
C LEU A 217 -2.09 12.67 -1.84
N TYR A 218 -2.47 11.41 -1.63
CA TYR A 218 -1.63 10.42 -0.97
C TYR A 218 -0.30 10.20 -1.70
N ASP A 219 -0.33 10.00 -3.02
CA ASP A 219 0.88 9.76 -3.82
C ASP A 219 1.83 10.96 -3.76
N VAL A 220 1.28 12.18 -3.88
CA VAL A 220 2.00 13.44 -3.82
C VAL A 220 2.65 13.62 -2.45
N GLU A 221 1.90 13.43 -1.37
CA GLU A 221 2.41 13.54 0.00
C GLU A 221 3.54 12.54 0.24
N TYR A 222 3.34 11.28 -0.12
CA TYR A 222 4.37 10.24 0.00
C TYR A 222 5.67 10.61 -0.73
N ILE A 223 5.56 11.04 -2.00
CA ILE A 223 6.72 11.41 -2.83
C ILE A 223 7.40 12.67 -2.29
N MET A 224 6.63 13.70 -1.93
CA MET A 224 7.16 14.96 -1.42
C MET A 224 7.82 14.79 -0.05
N GLU A 225 7.28 13.93 0.82
CA GLU A 225 7.89 13.60 2.10
C GLU A 225 9.20 12.87 1.90
N ALA A 226 9.21 11.79 1.09
CA ALA A 226 10.40 10.99 0.85
C ALA A 226 11.56 11.84 0.27
N LEU A 227 11.26 12.75 -0.66
CA LEU A 227 12.26 13.63 -1.28
C LEU A 227 12.56 14.91 -0.47
N GLY A 228 11.94 15.08 0.70
CA GLY A 228 12.13 16.26 1.55
C GLY A 228 11.65 17.56 0.91
N TRP A 229 10.68 17.48 0.00
CA TRP A 229 10.07 18.62 -0.68
C TRP A 229 8.82 19.15 0.02
N SER A 230 8.31 18.42 1.01
CA SER A 230 7.14 18.87 1.77
C SER A 230 7.46 20.19 2.49
N PRO A 231 6.70 21.27 2.23
CA PRO A 231 6.85 22.53 2.96
C PRO A 231 6.38 22.39 4.42
N TYR A 232 5.54 21.40 4.69
CA TYR A 232 5.02 21.08 6.01
C TYR A 232 5.45 19.66 6.32
N LYS A 233 6.57 19.50 7.02
CA LYS A 233 6.80 18.25 7.74
C LYS A 233 5.72 18.23 8.83
N PRO A 234 4.69 17.36 8.81
CA PRO A 234 3.88 17.18 10.01
C PRO A 234 4.85 16.63 11.04
N ALA A 235 5.42 17.52 11.85
CA ALA A 235 6.16 17.12 13.01
C ALA A 235 5.10 16.48 13.91
N LEU A 236 4.94 15.17 13.82
CA LEU A 236 4.28 14.38 14.85
C LEU A 236 5.15 14.54 16.10
N SER A 237 4.96 15.65 16.80
CA SER A 237 5.56 15.85 18.10
C SER A 237 4.77 14.99 19.06
N LEU A 238 5.35 13.85 19.44
CA LEU A 238 4.83 13.07 20.54
C LEU A 238 4.96 13.90 21.82
N ARG A 239 3.88 14.55 22.23
CA ARG A 239 3.76 15.15 23.56
C ARG A 239 3.16 14.11 24.48
N ARG A 240 3.95 13.66 25.45
CA ARG A 240 3.42 12.86 26.56
C ARG A 240 2.65 13.80 27.47
N SER A 241 1.33 13.67 27.51
CA SER A 241 0.53 14.25 28.60
C SER A 241 0.91 13.56 29.91
N SER A 242 0.76 14.25 31.04
CA SER A 242 0.90 13.64 32.37
C SER A 242 -0.07 12.47 32.54
N SER A 243 0.24 11.54 33.45
CA SER A 243 -0.67 10.43 33.79
C SER A 243 -2.04 10.96 34.19
N HIS A 244 -3.07 10.63 33.41
CA HIS A 244 -4.46 11.03 33.65
C HIS A 244 -5.40 9.83 33.80
N HIS A 245 -5.00 8.66 33.29
CA HIS A 245 -5.64 7.39 33.53
C HIS A 245 -4.66 6.48 34.28
N GLU A 246 -5.16 5.79 35.31
CA GLU A 246 -4.46 4.74 36.05
C GLU A 246 -4.50 3.40 35.29
N TYR A 247 -5.52 3.18 34.46
CA TYR A 247 -5.68 1.99 33.62
C TYR A 247 -5.68 2.31 32.11
N PRO A 248 -5.54 1.31 31.22
CA PRO A 248 -5.52 1.53 29.77
C PRO A 248 -6.74 2.29 29.23
N ILE A 249 -6.51 3.03 28.14
CA ILE A 249 -7.58 3.74 27.41
C ILE A 249 -8.52 2.69 26.78
N LEU A 250 -9.81 2.81 27.08
CA LEU A 250 -10.87 1.95 26.55
C LEU A 250 -11.54 2.54 25.31
N SER A 251 -11.71 3.86 25.28
CA SER A 251 -12.38 4.56 24.18
C SER A 251 -11.74 5.91 23.94
N LEU A 252 -11.79 6.35 22.69
CA LEU A 252 -11.30 7.64 22.25
C LEU A 252 -12.26 8.23 21.22
N ALA A 253 -12.51 9.53 21.31
CA ALA A 253 -13.26 10.31 20.34
C ALA A 253 -12.48 11.58 19.99
N TYR A 254 -12.58 12.01 18.74
CA TYR A 254 -11.92 13.23 18.25
C TYR A 254 -12.91 14.07 17.44
N CYS A 255 -12.90 15.38 17.68
CA CYS A 255 -13.55 16.37 16.85
C CYS A 255 -12.52 17.43 16.45
N GLY A 256 -12.52 17.85 15.18
CA GLY A 256 -11.65 18.90 14.67
C GLY A 256 -11.97 19.23 13.21
N GLY A 257 -11.39 20.31 12.69
CA GLY A 257 -11.61 20.80 11.33
C GLY A 257 -12.16 22.24 11.27
N ALA A 258 -12.37 22.75 10.06
CA ALA A 258 -12.85 24.11 9.85
C ALA A 258 -14.23 24.32 10.50
N ASN A 259 -14.35 25.29 11.41
CA ASN A 259 -15.55 25.59 12.21
C ASN A 259 -15.94 24.54 13.26
N HIS A 260 -15.01 23.67 13.65
CA HIS A 260 -15.18 22.71 14.75
C HIS A 260 -14.25 23.06 15.90
N ARG A 261 -14.68 22.80 17.13
CA ARG A 261 -13.78 22.79 18.29
C ARG A 261 -12.85 21.59 18.15
N GLU A 262 -11.56 21.86 18.20
CA GLU A 262 -10.54 20.81 18.21
C GLU A 262 -10.43 20.23 19.63
N VAL A 263 -10.87 18.98 19.79
CA VAL A 263 -10.92 18.29 21.07
C VAL A 263 -10.71 16.79 20.89
N VAL A 264 -9.88 16.22 21.75
CA VAL A 264 -9.72 14.77 21.93
C VAL A 264 -10.33 14.40 23.27
N VAL A 265 -11.04 13.28 23.35
CA VAL A 265 -11.62 12.75 24.60
C VAL A 265 -11.28 11.28 24.70
N SER A 266 -10.88 10.81 25.87
CA SER A 266 -10.57 9.41 26.11
C SER A 266 -11.03 8.98 27.49
N SER A 267 -11.36 7.70 27.61
CA SER A 267 -11.84 7.10 28.85
C SER A 267 -11.02 5.87 29.25
N SER A 268 -11.08 5.54 30.55
CA SER A 268 -10.44 4.37 31.13
C SER A 268 -11.37 3.63 32.10
N SER A 269 -11.03 2.38 32.41
CA SER A 269 -11.75 1.54 33.39
C SER A 269 -11.64 2.04 34.83
N ASP A 270 -10.72 2.97 35.12
CA ASP A 270 -10.67 3.70 36.40
C ASP A 270 -11.82 4.72 36.53
N GLY A 271 -12.67 4.81 35.49
CA GLY A 271 -13.80 5.70 35.31
C GLY A 271 -13.44 7.17 35.22
N THR A 272 -12.22 7.48 34.80
CA THR A 272 -11.83 8.83 34.39
C THR A 272 -12.09 9.03 32.89
N ILE A 273 -12.47 10.26 32.54
CA ILE A 273 -12.58 10.75 31.17
C ILE A 273 -11.68 11.99 31.07
N GLY A 274 -10.61 11.88 30.30
CA GLY A 274 -9.73 13.01 30.01
C GLY A 274 -10.17 13.70 28.73
N THR A 275 -9.98 15.02 28.67
CA THR A 275 -10.31 15.86 27.52
C THR A 275 -9.12 16.76 27.20
N TRP A 276 -8.71 16.84 25.94
CA TRP A 276 -7.55 17.63 25.50
C TRP A 276 -7.92 18.59 24.39
N ASP A 277 -7.24 19.73 24.33
CA ASP A 277 -7.29 20.61 23.16
C ASP A 277 -6.46 20.05 22.00
N GLY A 278 -6.53 20.74 20.84
CA GLY A 278 -5.73 20.42 19.66
C GLY A 278 -4.21 20.51 19.84
N VAL A 279 -3.74 21.08 20.95
CA VAL A 279 -2.30 21.22 21.27
C VAL A 279 -1.83 20.14 22.26
N GLY A 280 -2.75 19.26 22.70
CA GLY A 280 -2.50 18.16 23.62
C GLY A 280 -2.47 18.55 25.09
N VAL A 281 -3.00 19.72 25.45
CA VAL A 281 -3.14 20.16 26.84
C VAL A 281 -4.42 19.56 27.43
N LEU A 282 -4.31 18.94 28.61
CA LEU A 282 -5.47 18.43 29.34
C LEU A 282 -6.35 19.61 29.78
N LEU A 283 -7.58 19.66 29.27
CA LEU A 283 -8.58 20.68 29.59
C LEU A 283 -9.34 20.32 30.86
N GLN A 284 -9.75 19.06 30.99
CA GLN A 284 -10.55 18.57 32.12
C GLN A 284 -10.39 17.06 32.29
N ASN A 285 -10.45 16.62 33.54
CA ASN A 285 -10.58 15.22 33.92
C ASN A 285 -11.93 15.02 34.63
N VAL A 286 -12.87 14.33 33.99
CA VAL A 286 -14.19 14.03 34.54
C VAL A 286 -14.13 12.66 35.21
N LEU A 287 -14.58 12.59 36.47
CA LEU A 287 -14.61 11.34 37.23
C LEU A 287 -16.04 10.79 37.30
N LEU A 288 -16.24 9.60 36.73
CA LEU A 288 -17.45 8.81 36.90
C LEU A 288 -17.35 7.99 38.18
N SER A 289 -18.09 8.38 39.22
CA SER A 289 -17.98 7.77 40.56
C SER A 289 -18.42 6.30 40.61
N ARG A 290 -19.41 5.92 39.80
CA ARG A 290 -20.08 4.60 39.85
C ARG A 290 -19.96 3.79 38.56
N HIS A 291 -19.52 4.45 37.49
CA HIS A 291 -19.41 3.87 36.16
C HIS A 291 -17.98 4.03 35.62
N TYR A 292 -17.71 3.40 34.49
CA TYR A 292 -16.62 3.75 33.59
C TYR A 292 -17.18 3.92 32.18
N ALA A 293 -16.54 4.76 31.37
CA ALA A 293 -16.99 5.01 30.01
C ALA A 293 -16.41 3.94 29.06
N SER A 294 -17.31 3.13 28.50
CA SER A 294 -16.99 2.07 27.54
C SER A 294 -16.96 2.57 26.09
N CYS A 295 -17.65 3.66 25.79
CA CYS A 295 -17.62 4.33 24.51
C CYS A 295 -17.90 5.83 24.65
N LEU A 296 -17.33 6.60 23.74
CA LEU A 296 -17.41 8.05 23.68
C LEU A 296 -17.76 8.48 22.26
N ASP A 297 -18.56 9.54 22.11
CA ASP A 297 -18.77 10.22 20.84
C ASP A 297 -18.93 11.72 21.04
N ILE A 298 -18.59 12.52 20.02
CA ILE A 298 -18.60 13.99 20.08
C ILE A 298 -19.47 14.52 18.96
N THR A 299 -20.47 15.33 19.31
CA THR A 299 -21.38 15.97 18.36
C THR A 299 -21.43 17.48 18.57
N ASN A 300 -22.31 18.15 17.82
CA ASN A 300 -22.55 19.58 17.89
C ASN A 300 -21.24 20.39 17.79
N ARG A 301 -20.43 20.11 16.76
CA ARG A 301 -19.14 20.78 16.48
C ARG A 301 -18.13 20.73 17.64
N GLY A 302 -18.24 19.75 18.54
CA GLY A 302 -17.34 19.61 19.68
C GLY A 302 -17.90 20.13 21.01
N HIS A 303 -19.16 20.55 21.04
CA HIS A 303 -19.81 21.09 22.23
C HIS A 303 -20.69 20.09 22.99
N THR A 304 -20.88 18.88 22.46
CA THR A 304 -21.66 17.83 23.15
C THR A 304 -20.89 16.53 23.14
N LEU A 305 -20.67 15.97 24.33
CA LEU A 305 -20.02 14.68 24.55
C LEU A 305 -21.09 13.67 24.99
N ILE A 306 -21.11 12.53 24.32
CA ILE A 306 -22.01 11.41 24.60
C ILE A 306 -21.17 10.29 25.20
N VAL A 307 -21.57 9.81 26.38
CA VAL A 307 -20.82 8.82 27.15
C VAL A 307 -21.68 7.59 27.36
N GLY A 308 -21.26 6.46 26.77
CA GLY A 308 -21.83 5.14 27.09
C GLY A 308 -21.12 4.54 28.30
N ALA A 309 -21.78 4.60 29.45
CA ALA A 309 -21.23 4.26 30.74
C ALA A 309 -21.68 2.86 31.20
N VAL A 310 -20.75 2.07 31.74
CA VAL A 310 -21.01 0.75 32.31
C VAL A 310 -20.76 0.80 33.81
N GLY A 311 -21.66 0.23 34.60
CA GLY A 311 -21.51 0.16 36.06
C GLY A 311 -20.23 -0.58 36.46
N ARG A 312 -19.51 -0.04 37.44
CA ARG A 312 -18.32 -0.72 38.01
C ARG A 312 -18.67 -1.94 38.85
N TYR A 313 -19.91 -1.99 39.32
CA TYR A 313 -20.47 -3.09 40.10
C TYR A 313 -21.65 -3.68 39.33
N ALA A 314 -21.86 -5.00 39.46
CA ALA A 314 -22.94 -5.71 38.77
C ALA A 314 -24.36 -5.22 39.15
N SER A 315 -24.49 -4.52 40.27
CA SER A 315 -25.74 -3.92 40.75
C SER A 315 -26.06 -2.56 40.14
N ILE A 316 -25.13 -1.96 39.38
CA ILE A 316 -25.29 -0.63 38.79
C ILE A 316 -25.64 -0.80 37.31
N PRO A 317 -26.80 -0.32 36.85
CA PRO A 317 -27.18 -0.44 35.45
C PRO A 317 -26.26 0.41 34.56
N PRO A 318 -26.10 0.02 33.28
CA PRO A 318 -25.43 0.90 32.32
C PRO A 318 -26.23 2.19 32.13
N ALA A 319 -25.55 3.26 31.72
CA ALA A 319 -26.13 4.57 31.51
C ALA A 319 -25.63 5.20 30.21
N VAL A 320 -26.42 6.08 29.61
CA VAL A 320 -25.95 7.02 28.61
C VAL A 320 -26.01 8.41 29.23
N ILE A 321 -24.87 9.08 29.27
CA ILE A 321 -24.73 10.39 29.91
C ILE A 321 -24.35 11.40 28.84
N PHE A 322 -25.00 12.56 28.86
CA PHE A 322 -24.73 13.67 27.98
C PHE A 322 -24.03 14.78 28.77
N TYR A 323 -22.91 15.24 28.22
CA TYR A 323 -22.24 16.44 28.69
C TYR A 323 -22.33 17.53 27.63
N SER A 324 -22.63 18.74 28.07
CA SER A 324 -22.58 19.96 27.27
C SER A 324 -21.46 20.85 27.77
N GLU A 325 -20.80 21.54 26.84
CA GLU A 325 -19.92 22.64 27.19
C GLU A 325 -20.73 23.94 27.12
N ASP A 326 -21.04 24.53 28.27
CA ASP A 326 -21.64 25.86 28.34
C ASP A 326 -20.58 26.87 27.89
N GLY A 327 -20.84 27.61 26.82
CA GLY A 327 -19.92 28.57 26.17
C GLY A 327 -19.51 29.77 27.02
N ASN A 328 -19.57 29.67 28.35
CA ASN A 328 -19.02 30.62 29.29
C ASN A 328 -17.53 30.31 29.57
N ARG A 329 -16.76 31.32 29.96
CA ARG A 329 -15.27 31.42 29.88
C ARG A 329 -14.40 30.31 30.50
N LYS A 330 -14.96 29.25 31.06
CA LYS A 330 -14.23 28.05 31.49
C LYS A 330 -14.89 26.85 30.82
N ALA A 331 -14.42 26.50 29.62
CA ALA A 331 -14.91 25.41 28.76
C ALA A 331 -14.92 24.03 29.44
N GLN A 332 -15.82 23.86 30.41
CA GLN A 332 -15.96 22.68 31.26
C GLN A 332 -17.20 21.92 30.83
N TRP A 333 -17.05 20.61 30.67
CA TRP A 333 -18.13 19.67 30.49
C TRP A 333 -19.01 19.66 31.73
N GLN A 334 -20.30 19.96 31.52
CA GLN A 334 -21.34 19.86 32.51
C GLN A 334 -22.33 18.79 32.09
N GLU A 335 -22.68 17.91 33.01
CA GLU A 335 -23.70 16.89 32.77
C GLU A 335 -25.04 17.59 32.53
N CYS A 336 -25.63 17.39 31.35
CA CYS A 336 -26.88 18.03 30.96
C CYS A 336 -28.06 17.05 30.89
N GLY A 337 -27.81 15.76 31.11
CA GLY A 337 -28.83 14.73 31.22
C GLY A 337 -28.27 13.33 31.01
N GLY A 338 -29.10 12.32 31.25
CA GLY A 338 -28.75 10.93 31.00
C GLY A 338 -29.96 10.01 31.07
N THR A 339 -29.77 8.77 30.63
CA THR A 339 -30.77 7.70 30.77
C THR A 339 -30.11 6.44 31.30
N GLU A 340 -30.73 5.86 32.32
CA GLU A 340 -30.38 4.55 32.88
C GLU A 340 -31.49 3.57 32.45
N PRO A 341 -31.32 2.81 31.37
CA PRO A 341 -32.33 1.86 30.96
C PRO A 341 -32.37 0.66 31.93
N ASP A 342 -33.46 0.55 32.68
CA ASP A 342 -33.77 -0.62 33.50
C ASP A 342 -33.82 -1.89 32.62
N ASP A 343 -33.19 -2.97 33.09
CA ASP A 343 -33.17 -4.30 32.44
C ASP A 343 -32.47 -4.40 31.06
N ALA A 344 -31.57 -3.46 30.72
CA ALA A 344 -30.80 -3.49 29.47
C ALA A 344 -29.33 -3.94 29.65
N GLN A 345 -28.82 -4.75 28.71
CA GLN A 345 -27.37 -4.95 28.54
C GLN A 345 -26.86 -3.99 27.46
N PHE A 346 -25.83 -3.21 27.81
CA PHE A 346 -25.19 -2.27 26.89
C PHE A 346 -24.31 -3.01 25.89
N ILE A 347 -24.62 -2.92 24.59
CA ILE A 347 -23.75 -3.41 23.52
C ILE A 347 -23.02 -2.19 22.97
N SER A 348 -21.71 -2.13 23.16
CA SER A 348 -20.89 -0.96 22.80
C SER A 348 -20.77 -0.80 21.28
N SER A 349 -21.63 0.02 20.67
CA SER A 349 -21.29 0.73 19.44
C SER A 349 -22.12 2.02 19.34
N LEU A 350 -21.51 3.16 19.68
CA LEU A 350 -22.02 4.47 19.31
C LEU A 350 -21.37 4.86 17.98
N LYS A 351 -22.18 5.05 16.94
CA LYS A 351 -21.76 5.70 15.69
C LYS A 351 -22.76 6.79 15.36
N CYS A 352 -22.41 8.05 15.60
CA CYS A 352 -23.17 9.18 15.08
C CYS A 352 -23.05 9.22 13.55
N LEU A 353 -24.14 8.90 12.84
CA LEU A 353 -24.25 9.13 11.40
C LEU A 353 -24.76 10.56 11.18
N LYS A 354 -23.93 11.47 10.66
CA LYS A 354 -24.42 12.76 10.17
C LYS A 354 -25.09 12.59 8.81
N THR A 355 -26.38 12.92 8.71
CA THR A 355 -26.98 14.03 7.91
C THR A 355 -28.42 13.70 7.46
N HIS A 356 -29.42 14.23 8.17
CA HIS A 356 -30.65 14.89 7.65
C HIS A 356 -31.53 15.34 8.84
N PRO A 357 -32.25 16.47 8.74
CA PRO A 357 -33.16 16.91 9.79
C PRO A 357 -34.36 15.96 9.81
N GLY A 358 -34.33 14.94 10.67
CA GLY A 358 -35.47 14.04 10.86
C GLY A 358 -35.19 12.59 11.24
N LEU A 359 -33.94 12.16 11.41
CA LEU A 359 -33.64 10.75 11.75
C LEU A 359 -32.78 10.64 13.01
N GLY A 360 -33.34 9.94 14.00
CA GLY A 360 -32.82 9.81 15.36
C GLY A 360 -31.60 8.90 15.50
N THR A 361 -30.97 9.00 16.67
CA THR A 361 -29.92 8.11 17.17
C THR A 361 -30.38 6.66 17.12
N VAL A 362 -29.60 5.79 16.49
CA VAL A 362 -29.84 4.34 16.52
C VAL A 362 -29.18 3.77 17.77
N TRP A 363 -30.00 3.27 18.68
CA TRP A 363 -29.56 2.60 19.90
C TRP A 363 -29.67 1.09 19.73
N ALA A 364 -28.61 0.34 20.01
CA ALA A 364 -28.65 -1.11 20.08
C ALA A 364 -28.72 -1.55 21.55
N TYR A 365 -29.91 -1.93 22.01
CA TYR A 365 -30.11 -2.58 23.31
C TYR A 365 -30.50 -4.03 23.09
N LYS A 366 -29.87 -4.96 23.83
CA LYS A 366 -30.37 -6.33 23.92
C LYS A 366 -31.22 -6.44 25.19
N ARG A 367 -32.55 -6.50 25.01
CA ARG A 367 -33.50 -6.72 26.10
C ARG A 367 -33.35 -8.15 26.61
N ARG A 368 -33.24 -8.34 27.92
CA ARG A 368 -33.29 -9.68 28.53
C ARG A 368 -34.75 -10.14 28.53
N THR A 369 -35.12 -11.12 27.71
CA THR A 369 -36.40 -11.82 27.90
C THR A 369 -36.26 -12.66 29.17
N ARG A 370 -36.89 -12.24 30.27
CA ARG A 370 -37.11 -13.13 31.42
C ARG A 370 -37.97 -14.29 30.92
N THR A 371 -37.41 -15.50 30.90
CA THR A 371 -38.25 -16.71 30.91
C THR A 371 -39.00 -16.73 32.24
N PRO A 372 -40.34 -16.91 32.25
CA PRO A 372 -41.08 -17.05 33.49
C PRO A 372 -40.58 -18.29 34.23
N SER A 373 -40.27 -18.11 35.51
CA SER A 373 -40.02 -19.20 36.47
C SER A 373 -41.30 -19.93 36.82
#